data_AF-A0A843CVA1-F1
#
_entry.id   AF-A0A843CVA1-F1
#
_cell.length_a   1.000
_cell.length_b   1.000
_cell.length_c   1.000
_cell.angle_alpha   90.00
_cell.angle_beta   90.00
_cell.angle_gamma   90.00
#
_symmetry.space_group_name_H-M   'P 1'
#
loop_
_entity.id
_entity.type
_entity.pdbx_description
1 polymer ?
#
loop_
_entity_poly.entity_id
_entity_poly.type
_entity_poly.pdbx_seq_one_letter_code
_entity_poly.pdbx_strand_id
1 'polypeptide(L)'
;MSISQDTLTGVQWHEPVEGLEFGETFLGGIASTYLGRGRSIGYAVYFTDRRVIGVRMRLLTQALLAPYIVVICILYILTLLEIRSTVPLFGFLPLIVIGVDYGLRIPTRRLSERIVSRRGNDIVRSLRGKKNFEFSRTEIDEFLMKSPPPGLSLGSKGYLKITPKSSQVHPLEIKIYGWKQGQKLRDLVISFSSREPKVKALEYP
;
A
#
# COMPACT_ATOMS: atom_id res chain seq x y z
N MET A 1 10.94 -61.70 -6.38
CA MET A 1 11.68 -60.42 -6.42
C MET A 1 10.80 -59.39 -7.10
N SER A 2 10.05 -58.59 -6.33
CA SER A 2 9.28 -57.46 -6.87
C SER A 2 9.83 -56.19 -6.25
N ILE A 3 10.39 -55.35 -7.12
CA ILE A 3 11.06 -54.10 -6.80
C ILE A 3 10.03 -53.11 -6.26
N SER A 4 10.33 -52.56 -5.10
CA SER A 4 9.60 -51.48 -4.43
C SER A 4 9.52 -50.24 -5.33
N GLN A 5 8.31 -49.78 -5.63
CA GLN A 5 8.09 -48.46 -6.22
C GLN A 5 8.29 -47.40 -5.13
N ASP A 6 9.49 -46.81 -5.10
CA ASP A 6 9.78 -45.62 -4.31
C ASP A 6 8.81 -44.50 -4.69
N THR A 7 8.02 -44.09 -3.71
CA THR A 7 7.06 -42.99 -3.82
C THR A 7 7.82 -41.68 -3.65
N LEU A 8 8.51 -41.23 -4.70
CA LEU A 8 9.06 -39.88 -4.75
C LEU A 8 7.90 -38.89 -4.87
N THR A 9 7.52 -38.32 -3.73
CA THR A 9 6.58 -37.21 -3.62
C THR A 9 6.96 -36.13 -4.63
N GLY A 10 6.06 -35.87 -5.58
CA GLY A 10 6.27 -34.96 -6.69
C GLY A 10 6.87 -33.63 -6.23
N VAL A 11 8.08 -33.36 -6.69
CA VAL A 11 8.68 -32.03 -6.64
C VAL A 11 7.76 -31.11 -7.45
N GLN A 12 6.90 -30.37 -6.75
CA GLN A 12 6.10 -29.32 -7.37
C GLN A 12 7.05 -28.19 -7.76
N TRP A 13 7.44 -28.17 -9.04
CA TRP A 13 8.13 -27.05 -9.64
C TRP A 13 7.17 -25.85 -9.63
N HIS A 14 7.31 -24.98 -8.63
CA HIS A 14 6.72 -23.65 -8.70
C HIS A 14 7.54 -22.84 -9.69
N GLU A 15 6.88 -22.33 -10.73
CA GLU A 15 7.52 -21.40 -11.67
C GLU A 15 8.16 -20.24 -10.88
N PRO A 16 9.42 -19.88 -11.17
CA PRO A 16 10.06 -18.74 -10.52
C PRO A 16 9.25 -17.50 -10.85
N VAL A 17 8.63 -16.90 -9.84
CA VAL A 17 7.91 -15.63 -10.01
C VAL A 17 8.94 -14.59 -10.43
N GLU A 18 8.85 -14.10 -11.67
CA GLU A 18 9.77 -13.11 -12.22
C GLU A 18 9.94 -11.92 -11.27
N GLY A 19 11.19 -11.66 -10.87
CA GLY A 19 11.56 -10.62 -9.90
C GLY A 19 11.91 -11.13 -8.50
N LEU A 20 11.69 -12.41 -8.21
CA LEU A 20 12.26 -13.12 -7.06
C LEU A 20 13.65 -13.68 -7.39
N GLU A 21 14.49 -13.81 -6.37
CA GLU A 21 15.76 -14.52 -6.46
C GLU A 21 15.54 -16.03 -6.50
N PHE A 22 16.51 -16.76 -7.06
CA PHE A 22 16.43 -18.21 -7.14
C PHE A 22 16.34 -18.84 -5.73
N GLY A 23 15.31 -19.64 -5.51
CA GLY A 23 15.02 -20.26 -4.20
C GLY A 23 14.42 -19.31 -3.16
N GLU A 24 14.00 -18.11 -3.56
CA GLU A 24 13.24 -17.17 -2.71
C GLU A 24 11.75 -17.48 -2.79
N THR A 25 11.08 -17.56 -1.64
CA THR A 25 9.65 -17.86 -1.55
C THR A 25 8.84 -16.62 -1.20
N PHE A 26 7.76 -16.39 -1.95
CA PHE A 26 6.84 -15.28 -1.70
C PHE A 26 5.92 -15.60 -0.51
N LEU A 27 5.95 -14.76 0.53
CA LEU A 27 5.10 -14.96 1.72
C LEU A 27 3.76 -14.25 1.60
N GLY A 28 3.72 -13.15 0.86
CA GLY A 28 2.52 -12.36 0.69
C GLY A 28 2.83 -10.89 0.42
N GLY A 29 1.81 -10.15 0.02
CA GLY A 29 1.95 -8.73 -0.22
C GLY A 29 0.63 -8.01 -0.09
N ILE A 30 0.72 -6.71 0.13
CA ILE A 30 -0.42 -5.82 0.19
C ILE A 30 -0.15 -4.58 -0.62
N ALA A 31 -1.03 -4.29 -1.56
CA ALA A 31 -1.06 -3.04 -2.30
C ALA A 31 -2.34 -2.28 -2.00
N SER A 32 -2.21 -1.01 -1.60
CA SER A 32 -3.36 -0.22 -1.20
C SER A 32 -3.12 1.28 -1.32
N THR A 33 -4.19 1.99 -1.66
CA THR A 33 -4.31 3.45 -1.55
C THR A 33 -4.39 3.93 -0.10
N TYR A 34 -4.67 3.02 0.84
CA TYR A 34 -4.62 3.27 2.28
C TYR A 34 -3.21 3.09 2.86
N LEU A 35 -2.23 2.72 2.04
CA LEU A 35 -0.82 2.76 2.42
C LEU A 35 -0.15 3.95 1.75
N GLY A 36 0.75 4.61 2.47
CA GLY A 36 1.47 5.78 1.96
C GLY A 36 2.84 5.94 2.58
N ARG A 37 3.71 6.68 1.90
CA ARG A 37 5.04 7.05 2.41
C ARG A 37 5.28 8.54 2.16
N GLY A 38 5.57 9.29 3.22
CA GLY A 38 5.72 10.74 3.16
C GLY A 38 4.44 11.44 2.64
N ARG A 39 4.56 12.16 1.52
CA ARG A 39 3.44 12.81 0.80
C ARG A 39 2.76 11.92 -0.25
N SER A 40 3.30 10.73 -0.52
CA SER A 40 2.78 9.84 -1.56
C SER A 40 1.74 8.88 -1.00
N ILE A 41 0.57 8.83 -1.65
CA ILE A 41 -0.54 7.91 -1.37
C ILE A 41 -0.51 6.79 -2.41
N GLY A 42 -0.82 5.56 -2.01
CA GLY A 42 -0.75 4.40 -2.89
C GLY A 42 0.61 3.73 -2.81
N TYR A 43 0.67 2.67 -2.03
CA TYR A 43 1.90 1.95 -1.76
C TYR A 43 1.65 0.44 -1.74
N ALA A 44 2.64 -0.31 -2.21
CA ALA A 44 2.63 -1.76 -2.11
C ALA A 44 3.85 -2.24 -1.32
N VAL A 45 3.61 -3.19 -0.44
CA VAL A 45 4.63 -3.85 0.38
C VAL A 45 4.52 -5.33 0.14
N TYR A 46 5.62 -5.94 -0.26
CA TYR A 46 5.74 -7.37 -0.53
C TYR A 46 6.75 -7.97 0.43
N PHE A 47 6.42 -9.15 0.96
CA PHE A 47 7.25 -9.91 1.87
C PHE A 47 7.61 -11.22 1.21
N THR A 48 8.90 -11.53 1.25
CA THR A 48 9.45 -12.82 0.87
C THR A 48 10.08 -13.46 2.10
N ASP A 49 10.54 -14.70 1.98
CA ASP A 49 11.32 -15.33 3.04
C ASP A 49 12.65 -14.63 3.33
N ARG A 50 13.18 -13.85 2.38
CA ARG A 50 14.50 -13.20 2.52
C ARG A 50 14.46 -11.68 2.67
N ARG A 51 13.46 -10.99 2.10
CA ARG A 51 13.46 -9.52 2.03
C ARG A 51 12.06 -8.93 2.09
N VAL A 52 12.03 -7.62 2.32
CA VAL A 52 10.84 -6.78 2.24
C VAL A 52 11.03 -5.77 1.12
N ILE A 53 10.07 -5.72 0.20
CA ILE A 53 10.13 -4.91 -1.00
C ILE A 53 8.99 -3.89 -0.97
N GLY A 54 9.33 -2.61 -1.09
CA GLY A 54 8.38 -1.52 -1.19
C GLY A 54 8.30 -0.97 -2.60
N VAL A 55 7.10 -0.93 -3.18
CA VAL A 55 6.85 -0.40 -4.52
C VAL A 55 5.94 0.83 -4.43
N ARG A 56 6.37 1.94 -5.06
CA ARG A 56 5.53 3.15 -5.17
C ARG A 56 4.51 2.95 -6.28
N MET A 57 3.22 3.07 -5.95
CA MET A 57 2.13 3.07 -6.94
C MET A 57 1.58 4.48 -7.21
N ARG A 58 2.42 5.49 -7.01
CA ARG A 58 2.04 6.92 -7.09
C ARG A 58 1.43 7.27 -8.44
N LEU A 59 2.04 6.86 -9.56
CA LEU A 59 1.55 7.22 -10.90
C LEU A 59 0.14 6.71 -11.14
N LEU A 60 -0.14 5.46 -10.75
CA LEU A 60 -1.48 4.89 -10.89
C LEU A 60 -2.48 5.57 -9.97
N THR A 61 -2.10 5.81 -8.72
CA THR A 61 -2.97 6.45 -7.73
C THR A 61 -3.28 7.89 -8.14
N GLN A 62 -2.29 8.63 -8.66
CA GLN A 62 -2.46 9.97 -9.18
C GLN A 62 -3.29 10.00 -10.46
N ALA A 63 -3.07 9.07 -11.40
CA ALA A 63 -3.88 9.00 -12.62
C ALA A 63 -5.36 8.74 -12.31
N LEU A 64 -5.66 7.96 -11.26
CA LEU A 64 -7.03 7.69 -10.81
C LEU A 64 -7.67 8.87 -10.06
N LEU A 65 -6.86 9.71 -9.40
CA LEU A 65 -7.32 10.93 -8.71
C LEU A 65 -7.39 12.16 -9.63
N ALA A 66 -6.60 12.21 -10.70
CA ALA A 66 -6.52 13.32 -11.64
C ALA A 66 -7.88 13.77 -12.22
N PRO A 67 -8.76 12.89 -12.75
CA PRO A 67 -10.03 13.34 -13.31
C PRO A 67 -10.92 13.99 -12.25
N TYR A 68 -10.91 13.49 -11.01
CA TYR A 68 -11.65 14.08 -9.91
C TYR A 68 -11.12 15.47 -9.52
N ILE A 69 -9.80 15.65 -9.47
CA ILE A 69 -9.18 16.97 -9.18
C ILE A 69 -9.58 17.97 -10.28
N VAL A 70 -9.56 17.56 -11.55
CA VAL A 70 -9.96 18.42 -12.68
C VAL A 70 -11.41 18.87 -12.55
N VAL A 71 -12.34 17.95 -12.28
CA VAL A 71 -13.76 18.27 -12.10
C VAL A 71 -13.97 19.26 -10.95
N ILE A 72 -13.32 19.05 -9.81
CA ILE A 72 -13.42 19.98 -8.66
C ILE A 72 -12.81 21.33 -8.98
N CYS A 73 -11.63 21.37 -9.62
CA CYS A 73 -10.99 22.63 -10.00
C CYS A 73 -11.89 23.44 -10.95
N ILE A 74 -12.55 22.80 -11.92
CA ILE A 74 -13.50 23.48 -12.80
C ILE A 74 -14.66 24.06 -12.01
N LEU A 75 -15.27 23.28 -11.11
CA LEU A 75 -16.37 23.77 -10.28
C LEU A 75 -15.96 24.93 -9.37
N TYR A 76 -14.74 24.91 -8.84
CA TYR A 76 -14.19 25.99 -8.01
C TYR A 76 -13.85 27.25 -8.81
N ILE A 77 -13.46 27.11 -10.07
CA ILE A 77 -13.26 28.27 -10.97
C ILE A 77 -14.62 28.90 -11.30
N LEU A 78 -15.66 28.07 -11.51
CA LEU A 78 -17.02 28.55 -11.74
C LEU A 78 -17.57 29.30 -10.52
N THR A 79 -17.35 28.81 -9.29
CA THR A 79 -17.75 29.58 -8.08
C THR A 79 -17.05 30.92 -8.00
N LEU A 80 -15.74 30.98 -8.29
CA LEU A 80 -14.96 32.22 -8.22
C LEU A 80 -15.39 33.24 -9.29
N LEU A 81 -15.70 32.78 -10.50
CA LEU A 81 -16.23 33.63 -11.57
C LEU A 81 -17.59 34.20 -11.20
N GLU A 82 -18.42 33.41 -10.52
CA GLU A 82 -19.74 33.82 -10.09
C GLU A 82 -19.71 34.84 -8.96
N ILE A 83 -18.83 34.69 -7.96
CA ILE A 83 -18.63 35.69 -6.90
C ILE A 83 -18.20 37.05 -7.48
N ARG A 84 -17.47 37.04 -8.60
CA ARG A 84 -17.04 38.26 -9.31
C ARG A 84 -18.16 38.88 -10.16
N SER A 85 -19.15 38.08 -10.55
CA SER A 85 -20.32 38.53 -11.31
C SER A 85 -21.38 39.09 -10.35
N THR A 86 -21.92 40.28 -10.62
CA THR A 86 -23.05 40.84 -9.88
C THR A 86 -24.37 40.09 -10.10
N VAL A 87 -24.38 39.04 -10.93
CA VAL A 87 -25.55 38.21 -11.23
C VAL A 87 -25.40 36.86 -10.52
N PRO A 88 -26.18 36.58 -9.45
CA PRO A 88 -26.14 35.31 -8.72
C PRO A 88 -26.97 34.27 -9.48
N LEU A 89 -26.38 33.62 -10.48
CA LEU A 89 -27.07 32.56 -11.25
C LEU A 89 -27.18 31.24 -10.48
N PHE A 90 -26.33 31.01 -9.48
CA PHE A 90 -26.17 29.76 -8.74
C PHE A 90 -25.72 29.99 -7.29
N GLY A 91 -26.54 30.64 -6.47
CA GLY A 91 -26.26 30.84 -5.03
C GLY A 91 -26.00 29.55 -4.22
N PHE A 92 -26.32 28.37 -4.75
CA PHE A 92 -26.06 27.07 -4.15
C PHE A 92 -24.79 26.36 -4.67
N LEU A 93 -24.05 26.93 -5.63
CA LEU A 93 -22.84 26.33 -6.19
C LEU A 93 -21.80 25.91 -5.13
N PRO A 94 -21.52 26.66 -4.03
CA PRO A 94 -20.59 26.18 -2.99
C PRO A 94 -21.11 24.95 -2.24
N LEU A 95 -22.43 24.83 -2.02
CA LEU A 95 -23.04 23.64 -1.42
C LEU A 95 -22.98 22.44 -2.38
N ILE A 96 -23.17 22.68 -3.68
CA ILE A 96 -23.01 21.65 -4.72
C ILE A 96 -21.56 21.17 -4.77
N VAL A 97 -20.57 22.07 -4.71
CA VAL A 97 -19.14 21.71 -4.65
C VAL A 97 -18.85 20.81 -3.46
N ILE A 98 -19.35 21.17 -2.27
CA ILE A 98 -19.17 20.35 -1.06
C ILE A 98 -19.86 18.98 -1.25
N GLY A 99 -21.11 18.96 -1.74
CA GLY A 99 -21.85 17.70 -1.96
C GLY A 99 -21.19 16.78 -2.98
N VAL A 100 -20.68 17.35 -4.08
CA VAL A 100 -19.92 16.67 -5.14
C VAL A 100 -18.59 16.16 -4.60
N ASP A 101 -17.89 16.96 -3.78
CA ASP A 101 -16.63 16.56 -3.14
C ASP A 101 -16.83 15.32 -2.24
N TYR A 102 -17.79 15.37 -1.32
CA TYR A 102 -18.11 14.22 -0.47
C TYR A 102 -18.64 13.02 -1.27
N GLY A 103 -19.51 13.27 -2.25
CA GLY A 103 -20.19 12.26 -3.06
C GLY A 103 -19.26 11.50 -4.01
N LEU A 104 -18.26 12.17 -4.60
CA LEU A 104 -17.32 11.54 -5.54
C LEU A 104 -16.07 10.99 -4.85
N ARG A 105 -15.62 11.58 -3.73
CA ARG A 105 -14.39 11.16 -3.05
C ARG A 105 -14.44 9.74 -2.51
N ILE A 106 -15.59 9.33 -1.96
CA ILE A 106 -15.78 7.98 -1.41
C ILE A 106 -15.73 6.91 -2.51
N PRO A 107 -16.51 7.00 -3.60
CA PRO A 107 -16.49 6.00 -4.66
C PRO A 107 -15.18 6.00 -5.45
N THR A 108 -14.59 7.17 -5.75
CA THR A 108 -13.29 7.23 -6.44
C THR A 108 -12.19 6.57 -5.64
N ARG A 109 -12.16 6.76 -4.31
CA ARG A 109 -11.19 6.10 -3.44
C ARG A 109 -11.41 4.58 -3.36
N ARG A 110 -12.67 4.11 -3.31
CA ARG A 110 -12.99 2.67 -3.34
C ARG A 110 -12.65 2.02 -4.69
N LEU A 111 -12.94 2.68 -5.80
CA LEU A 111 -12.57 2.21 -7.14
C LEU A 111 -11.06 2.17 -7.31
N SER A 112 -10.37 3.23 -6.88
CA SER A 112 -8.92 3.29 -6.88
C SER A 112 -8.30 2.17 -6.05
N GLU A 113 -8.85 1.90 -4.86
CA GLU A 113 -8.43 0.77 -4.05
C GLU A 113 -8.63 -0.59 -4.74
N ARG A 114 -9.76 -0.81 -5.42
CA ARG A 114 -9.98 -2.06 -6.18
C ARG A 114 -8.98 -2.21 -7.31
N ILE A 115 -8.66 -1.14 -8.03
CA ILE A 115 -7.71 -1.17 -9.15
C ILE A 115 -6.29 -1.37 -8.64
N VAL A 116 -5.89 -0.66 -7.58
CA VAL A 116 -4.58 -0.78 -6.94
C VAL A 116 -4.38 -2.17 -6.34
N SER A 117 -5.37 -2.70 -5.62
CA SER A 117 -5.26 -4.04 -5.01
C SER A 117 -5.22 -5.14 -6.07
N ARG A 118 -6.02 -5.05 -7.15
CA ARG A 118 -5.92 -5.97 -8.29
C ARG A 118 -4.55 -5.92 -8.96
N ARG A 119 -4.06 -4.71 -9.26
CA ARG A 119 -2.73 -4.56 -9.89
C ARG A 119 -1.60 -4.99 -8.96
N GLY A 120 -1.77 -4.85 -7.65
CA GLY A 120 -0.81 -5.31 -6.67
C GLY A 120 -0.77 -6.82 -6.48
N ASN A 121 -1.86 -7.53 -6.82
CA ASN A 121 -1.86 -8.98 -6.88
C ASN A 121 -1.05 -9.51 -8.09
N ASP A 122 -0.82 -8.69 -9.12
CA ASP A 122 0.11 -9.02 -10.20
C ASP A 122 1.55 -8.83 -9.71
N ILE A 123 2.05 -9.82 -8.97
CA ILE A 123 3.37 -9.81 -8.32
C ILE A 123 4.48 -9.60 -9.35
N VAL A 124 4.47 -10.36 -10.44
CA VAL A 124 5.44 -10.26 -11.55
C VAL A 124 5.55 -8.83 -12.07
N ARG A 125 4.41 -8.20 -12.35
CA ARG A 125 4.37 -6.84 -12.90
C ARG A 125 4.78 -5.79 -11.87
N SER A 126 4.52 -6.05 -10.60
CA SER A 126 4.84 -5.15 -9.49
C SER A 126 6.31 -5.22 -9.09
N LEU A 127 6.92 -6.42 -9.11
CA LEU A 127 8.34 -6.64 -8.86
C LEU A 127 9.22 -6.17 -10.03
N ARG A 128 8.73 -6.25 -11.27
CA ARG A 128 9.37 -5.64 -12.46
C ARG A 128 9.38 -4.11 -12.42
N GLY A 129 8.48 -3.51 -11.63
CA GLY A 129 8.36 -2.07 -11.49
C GLY A 129 9.52 -1.42 -10.72
N LYS A 130 9.54 -0.09 -10.68
CA LYS A 130 10.54 0.68 -9.92
C LYS A 130 10.38 0.43 -8.41
N LYS A 131 11.26 -0.42 -7.86
CA LYS A 131 11.41 -0.64 -6.42
C LYS A 131 11.84 0.67 -5.75
N ASN A 132 11.19 1.01 -4.65
CA ASN A 132 11.49 2.23 -3.88
C ASN A 132 12.38 1.92 -2.69
N PHE A 133 12.19 0.77 -2.06
CA PHE A 133 13.15 0.24 -1.12
C PHE A 133 13.12 -1.28 -1.21
N GLU A 134 14.23 -1.86 -0.81
CA GLU A 134 14.41 -3.28 -0.67
C GLU A 134 15.31 -3.46 0.54
N PHE A 135 14.87 -4.23 1.52
CA PHE A 135 15.64 -4.55 2.71
C PHE A 135 15.71 -6.05 2.86
N SER A 136 16.93 -6.59 2.95
CA SER A 136 17.11 -7.97 3.33
C SER A 136 16.72 -8.15 4.80
N ARG A 137 16.20 -9.31 5.17
CA ARG A 137 15.86 -9.67 6.54
C ARG A 137 17.06 -9.51 7.48
N THR A 138 18.26 -9.80 6.98
CA THR A 138 19.50 -9.65 7.75
C THR A 138 19.83 -8.21 8.09
N GLU A 139 19.37 -7.25 7.27
CA GLU A 139 19.63 -5.82 7.40
C GLU A 139 18.59 -5.10 8.28
N ILE A 140 17.48 -5.75 8.61
CA ILE A 140 16.42 -5.17 9.43
C ILE A 140 16.71 -5.48 10.89
N ASP A 141 16.71 -4.45 11.73
CA ASP A 141 16.88 -4.59 13.17
C ASP A 141 15.52 -4.84 13.84
N GLU A 142 14.56 -3.95 13.55
CA GLU A 142 13.23 -3.99 14.14
C GLU A 142 12.14 -3.48 13.20
N PHE A 143 10.95 -4.02 13.39
CA PHE A 143 9.68 -3.48 12.92
C PHE A 143 8.93 -2.87 14.09
N LEU A 144 8.56 -1.60 13.98
CA LEU A 144 7.63 -0.93 14.90
C LEU A 144 6.29 -0.75 14.21
N MET A 145 5.25 -1.30 14.81
CA MET A 145 3.89 -1.25 14.28
C MET A 145 2.97 -0.48 15.21
N LYS A 146 2.20 0.43 14.64
CA LYS A 146 1.06 1.06 15.30
C LYS A 146 -0.17 0.83 14.43
N SER A 147 -1.20 0.21 15.01
CA SER A 147 -2.47 0.04 14.31
C SER A 147 -3.21 1.38 14.21
N PRO A 148 -3.84 1.71 13.07
CA PRO A 148 -4.79 2.82 13.04
C PRO A 148 -5.97 2.47 13.98
N PRO A 149 -6.66 3.44 14.60
CA PRO A 149 -7.84 3.13 15.40
C PRO A 149 -8.99 2.63 14.53
N PRO A 150 -9.92 1.84 15.09
CA PRO A 150 -11.08 1.36 14.36
C PRO A 150 -12.03 2.53 14.02
N GLY A 151 -12.54 2.56 12.79
CA GLY A 151 -13.50 3.57 12.33
C GLY A 151 -12.91 4.67 11.45
N LEU A 152 -13.68 5.74 11.25
CA LEU A 152 -13.36 6.85 10.34
C LEU A 152 -12.60 7.95 11.11
N SER A 153 -11.42 7.63 11.65
CA SER A 153 -10.68 8.62 12.45
C SER A 153 -10.05 9.68 11.56
N LEU A 154 -10.53 10.93 11.69
CA LEU A 154 -9.88 12.12 11.14
C LEU A 154 -8.59 12.41 11.94
N GLY A 155 -7.49 11.74 11.58
CA GLY A 155 -6.14 12.20 11.98
C GLY A 155 -5.24 11.16 12.62
N SER A 156 -5.79 10.19 13.35
CA SER A 156 -4.99 9.08 13.89
C SER A 156 -4.66 8.09 12.78
N LYS A 157 -3.36 7.91 12.53
CA LYS A 157 -2.85 7.07 11.46
C LYS A 157 -2.01 5.97 12.10
N GLY A 158 -2.21 4.75 11.63
CA GLY A 158 -1.27 3.69 11.92
C GLY A 158 0.03 3.92 11.14
N TYR A 159 1.08 3.22 11.53
CA TYR A 159 2.31 3.20 10.78
C TYR A 159 3.03 1.86 10.95
N LEU A 160 3.81 1.50 9.94
CA LEU A 160 4.85 0.49 10.00
C LEU A 160 6.18 1.22 9.82
N LYS A 161 7.02 1.21 10.84
CA LYS A 161 8.37 1.74 10.79
C LYS A 161 9.36 0.57 10.73
N ILE A 162 10.23 0.60 9.73
CA ILE A 162 11.29 -0.38 9.50
C ILE A 162 12.60 0.31 9.90
N THR A 163 13.25 -0.19 10.95
CA THR A 163 14.55 0.32 11.38
C THR A 163 15.63 -0.64 10.86
N PRO A 164 16.52 -0.19 9.97
CA PRO A 164 17.66 -0.98 9.52
C PRO A 164 18.75 -1.04 10.60
N LYS A 165 19.55 -2.10 10.62
CA LYS A 165 20.70 -2.26 11.53
C LYS A 165 21.81 -1.25 11.28
N SER A 166 21.91 -0.75 10.04
CA SER A 166 22.90 0.25 9.68
C SER A 166 22.44 1.64 10.13
N SER A 167 23.20 2.26 11.03
CA SER A 167 22.96 3.63 11.51
C SER A 167 23.02 4.70 10.42
N GLN A 168 23.55 4.38 9.24
CA GLN A 168 23.60 5.30 8.09
C GLN A 168 22.30 5.34 7.29
N VAL A 169 21.42 4.34 7.46
CA VAL A 169 20.16 4.26 6.72
C VAL A 169 19.04 4.78 7.60
N HIS A 170 18.36 5.84 7.15
CA HIS A 170 17.23 6.39 7.89
C HIS A 170 16.09 5.38 8.02
N PRO A 171 15.43 5.31 9.18
CA PRO A 171 14.29 4.44 9.37
C PRO A 171 13.16 4.82 8.43
N LEU A 172 12.48 3.79 7.92
CA LEU A 172 11.47 3.96 6.89
C LEU A 172 10.08 3.82 7.48
N GLU A 173 9.26 4.86 7.35
CA GLU A 173 7.87 4.85 7.84
C GLU A 173 6.86 4.71 6.68
N ILE A 174 5.98 3.72 6.80
CA ILE A 174 4.82 3.49 5.94
C ILE A 174 3.57 3.83 6.74
N LYS A 175 2.85 4.86 6.33
CA LYS A 175 1.61 5.33 6.94
C LYS A 175 0.45 4.44 6.52
N ILE A 176 -0.38 4.06 7.48
CA ILE A 176 -1.52 3.16 7.31
C ILE A 176 -2.79 3.93 7.69
N TYR A 177 -3.68 4.07 6.71
CA TYR A 177 -4.92 4.82 6.84
C TYR A 177 -6.17 3.94 6.98
N GLY A 178 -6.02 2.62 6.83
CA GLY A 178 -7.14 1.68 6.83
C GLY A 178 -6.93 0.57 7.85
N TRP A 179 -7.93 0.34 8.70
CA TRP A 179 -7.92 -0.71 9.72
C TRP A 179 -7.65 -2.11 9.13
N LYS A 180 -8.42 -2.50 8.10
CA LYS A 180 -8.27 -3.81 7.46
C LYS A 180 -6.89 -4.00 6.82
N GLN A 181 -6.36 -2.94 6.21
CA GLN A 181 -5.02 -2.96 5.61
C GLN A 181 -3.93 -3.03 6.68
N GLY A 182 -4.13 -2.36 7.83
CA GLY A 182 -3.24 -2.45 8.98
C GLY A 182 -3.18 -3.87 9.55
N GLN A 183 -4.34 -4.52 9.75
CA GLN A 183 -4.40 -5.92 10.21
C GLN A 183 -3.67 -6.87 9.25
N LYS A 184 -3.97 -6.78 7.94
CA LYS A 184 -3.28 -7.61 6.94
C LYS A 184 -1.77 -7.39 6.93
N LEU A 185 -1.32 -6.13 7.02
CA LEU A 185 0.09 -5.81 7.03
C LEU A 185 0.76 -6.31 8.32
N ARG A 186 0.10 -6.20 9.47
CA ARG A 186 0.54 -6.74 10.75
C ARG A 186 0.76 -8.26 10.66
N ASP A 187 -0.23 -8.98 10.15
CA ASP A 187 -0.14 -10.45 10.02
C ASP A 187 1.02 -10.87 9.12
N LEU A 188 1.26 -10.12 8.02
CA LEU A 188 2.43 -10.34 7.15
C LEU A 188 3.76 -10.04 7.86
N VAL A 189 3.84 -8.96 8.62
CA VAL A 189 5.06 -8.60 9.38
C VAL A 189 5.36 -9.64 10.44
N ILE A 190 4.37 -10.12 11.19
CA ILE A 190 4.52 -11.18 12.20
C ILE A 190 4.97 -12.50 11.53
N SER A 191 4.33 -12.87 10.42
CA SER A 191 4.69 -14.05 9.64
C SER A 191 6.13 -13.95 9.12
N PHE A 192 6.55 -12.78 8.66
CA PHE A 192 7.91 -12.52 8.21
C PHE A 192 8.91 -12.57 9.39
N SER A 193 8.61 -11.92 10.52
CA SER A 193 9.54 -11.76 11.65
C SER A 193 9.75 -13.04 12.46
N SER A 194 8.77 -13.95 12.44
CA SER A 194 8.84 -15.24 13.12
C SER A 194 9.80 -16.24 12.45
N ARG A 195 10.10 -16.04 11.16
CA ARG A 195 11.00 -16.90 10.38
C ARG A 195 12.47 -16.49 10.58
N GLU A 196 13.37 -17.45 10.42
CA GLU A 196 14.80 -17.19 10.59
C GLU A 196 15.40 -16.38 9.42
N PRO A 197 16.37 -15.49 9.68
CA PRO A 197 16.76 -14.97 10.99
C PRO A 197 15.67 -14.09 11.62
N LYS A 198 15.40 -14.31 12.91
CA LYS A 198 14.31 -13.61 13.62
C LYS A 198 14.57 -12.11 13.67
N VAL A 199 13.53 -11.33 13.37
CA VAL A 199 13.54 -9.85 13.44
C VAL A 199 12.62 -9.43 14.58
N LYS A 200 12.99 -8.41 15.35
CA LYS A 200 12.12 -7.89 16.42
C LYS A 200 10.91 -7.21 15.79
N ALA A 201 9.71 -7.58 16.22
CA ALA A 201 8.46 -6.91 15.83
C ALA A 201 7.76 -6.40 17.09
N LEU A 202 7.71 -5.08 17.27
CA LEU A 202 7.10 -4.43 18.42
C LEU A 202 5.78 -3.77 18.01
N GLU A 203 4.76 -3.96 18.81
CA GLU A 203 3.44 -3.36 18.63
C GLU A 203 3.20 -2.31 19.70
N TYR A 204 2.88 -1.09 19.26
CA TYR A 204 2.42 -0.03 20.14
C TYR A 204 0.89 0.00 20.18
N PRO A 205 0.30 0.22 21.37
CA PRO A 205 -1.14 0.42 21.51
C PRO A 205 -1.65 1.68 20.79
#